data_AF-A0A929HB99-F1
#
_entry.id   AF-A0A929HB99-F1
#
_cell.length_a   1.000
_cell.length_b   1.000
_cell.length_c   1.000
_cell.angle_alpha   90.00
_cell.angle_beta   90.00
_cell.angle_gamma   90.00
#
_symmetry.space_group_name_H-M   'P 1'
#
loop_
_entity.id
_entity.type
_entity.pdbx_description
1 polymer ?
#
loop_
_entity_poly.entity_id
_entity_poly.type
_entity_poly.pdbx_seq_one_letter_code
_entity_poly.pdbx_strand_id
1 'polypeptide(L)' 'EDYNTYNQHPDHVAFVQERWLKEVTDFLEIDFKKP' A
#
# COMPACT_ATOMS: atom_id res chain seq x y z
N GLU A 1 -6.79 -12.73 1.74
CA GLU A 1 -6.37 -12.44 3.13
C GLU A 1 -4.97 -11.87 3.14
N ASP A 2 -4.04 -12.43 2.37
CA ASP A 2 -2.65 -11.93 2.21
C ASP A 2 -2.53 -10.42 1.94
N TYR A 3 -3.37 -9.86 1.06
CA TYR A 3 -3.40 -8.41 0.83
C TYR A 3 -3.74 -7.62 2.11
N ASN A 4 -4.73 -8.06 2.88
CA ASN A 4 -5.09 -7.38 4.13
C ASN A 4 -3.98 -7.50 5.16
N THR A 5 -3.33 -8.67 5.27
CA THR A 5 -2.20 -8.87 6.18
C THR A 5 -1.03 -7.94 5.85
N TYR A 6 -0.68 -7.79 4.57
CA TYR A 6 0.35 -6.85 4.13
C TYR A 6 -0.08 -5.39 4.34
N ASN A 7 -1.28 -5.03 3.88
CA ASN A 7 -1.78 -3.65 3.92
C ASN A 7 -1.90 -3.13 5.37
N GLN A 8 -2.26 -3.99 6.31
CA GLN A 8 -2.36 -3.68 7.74
C GLN A 8 -1.05 -3.89 8.51
N HIS A 9 0.00 -4.39 7.88
CA HIS A 9 1.28 -4.60 8.56
C HIS A 9 1.83 -3.25 9.06
N PRO A 10 2.29 -3.14 10.32
CA PRO A 10 2.77 -1.87 10.88
C PRO A 10 3.84 -1.18 10.03
N ASP A 11 4.77 -1.96 9.46
CA ASP A 11 5.83 -1.42 8.60
C ASP A 11 5.28 -0.84 7.29
N HIS A 12 4.26 -1.46 6.71
CA HIS A 12 3.60 -0.95 5.50
C HIS A 12 2.90 0.38 5.81
N VAL A 13 2.13 0.41 6.90
CA VAL A 13 1.44 1.63 7.34
C VAL A 13 2.44 2.75 7.62
N ALA A 14 3.54 2.46 8.34
CA ALA A 14 4.59 3.42 8.62
C ALA A 14 5.23 3.95 7.33
N PHE A 15 5.53 3.07 6.37
CA PHE A 15 6.08 3.48 5.07
C PHE A 15 5.12 4.40 4.30
N VAL A 16 3.83 4.05 4.22
CA VAL A 16 2.83 4.88 3.53
C VAL A 16 2.75 6.27 4.16
N GLN A 17 2.67 6.33 5.49
CA GLN A 17 2.53 7.60 6.22
C GLN A 17 3.78 8.47 6.17
N GLU A 18 4.94 7.86 6.39
CA GLU A 18 6.18 8.61 6.60
C GLU A 18 6.90 8.97 5.31
N ARG A 19 6.69 8.18 4.24
CA ARG A 19 7.40 8.30 2.96
C ARG A 19 6.43 8.53 1.80
N TRP A 20 5.54 7.56 1.54
CA TRP A 20 4.73 7.57 0.32
C TRP A 20 3.88 8.84 0.19
N LEU A 21 3.10 9.19 1.23
CA LEU A 21 2.24 10.37 1.23
C LEU A 21 3.00 11.70 1.07
N LYS A 22 4.29 11.74 1.41
CA LYS A 22 5.12 12.96 1.33
C LYS A 22 5.85 13.10 -0.01
N GLU A 23 6.17 11.98 -0.64
CA GLU A 23 7.12 11.92 -1.75
C GLU A 23 6.44 11.61 -3.10
N VAL A 24 5.29 10.93 -3.09
CA VAL A 24 4.59 10.54 -4.31
C VAL A 24 3.54 11.60 -4.67
N THR A 25 3.71 12.23 -5.83
CA THR A 25 2.85 13.34 -6.27
C THR A 25 1.65 12.91 -7.11
N ASP A 26 1.70 11.71 -7.71
CA ASP A 26 0.59 11.12 -8.46
C ASP A 26 0.73 9.58 -8.47
N PHE A 27 -0.37 8.84 -8.38
CA PHE A 27 -0.34 7.37 -8.39
C PHE A 27 -1.66 6.74 -8.87
N LEU A 28 -1.56 5.49 -9.32
CA LEU A 28 -2.69 4.65 -9.71
C LEU A 28 -2.47 3.23 -9.17
N GLU A 29 -3.46 2.69 -8.46
CA GLU A 29 -3.46 1.32 -7.92
C GLU A 29 -4.40 0.44 -8.76
N ILE A 30 -3.94 -0.74 -9.16
CA ILE A 30 -4.74 -1.72 -9.90
C ILE A 30 -4.50 -3.11 -9.31
N ASP A 31 -5.55 -3.69 -8.74
CA ASP A 31 -5.55 -5.07 -8.25
C ASP A 31 -6.20 -6.03 -9.24
N PHE A 32 -5.56 -7.17 -9.46
CA PHE A 32 -6.10 -8.25 -10.30
C PHE A 32 -6.37 -9.49 -9.46
N LYS A 33 -7.47 -10.18 -9.80
CA LYS A 33 -7.72 -11.54 -9.35
C LYS A 33 -7.62 -12.47 -10.53
N LYS A 34 -7.08 -13.68 -10.30
CA LYS A 34 -7.19 -14.75 -11.29
C LYS A 34 -8.68 -15.02 -11.54
N PRO A 35 -9.08 -15.35 -12.78
CA PRO A 35 -10.46 -15.70 -13.10
C PRO A 35 -10.94 -16.91 -12.31
#